data_AF-A0A072NZL3-F1
#
_entry.id   AF-A0A072NZL3-F1
#
_cell.length_a   1.000
_cell.length_b   1.000
_cell.length_c   1.000
_cell.angle_alpha   90.00
_cell.angle_beta   90.00
_cell.angle_gamma   90.00
#
_symmetry.space_group_name_H-M   'P 1'
#
loop_
_entity.id
_entity.type
_entity.pdbx_description
1 polymer ?
#
loop_
_entity_poly.entity_id
_entity_poly.type
_entity_poly.pdbx_seq_one_letter_code
_entity_poly.pdbx_strand_id
1 'polypeptide(L)'
;MAENVKPLQIATTSQSSDDSILPSKQLTQTLNDSASAGSPITSIDKEQETPQMPVERKQIPLRDCKISFAMDTSGSTLGEVLRSEREGVQEIWSLLNPVISVSHINSLHSYGGTDPSVLLDHKPGLIELKNSDLWFLFTDGEIPNERLEIFADEVSYHELHGTACVVVVVGTRQGLPSYCNDVNSGKLHILQCKGRFIEILERARLQQPVLDDKASWEDLPQMTWRDLICVSFIPSQKLKRDEIMLEADLVVNLDDLFSDRLKGRSIIDRILQSREQVRTNSLTARSRDQGEILRNWAIRQELDPEDFSLIERPAVGDRARQSITTIFNTMQASPGLSGEAFAKLRAANSRNSEAFESAKKDQALLITVAIEFGTVAPTGDTIICALPLVSYSKNKDAYIAQLDKAFQNRFESNDTALVFVAVLFTTASRKSISNNPNGQQLLGALKWARRDLAQSVTCVTTLSPALATDGCVEVRSKLCDSLMQASKDALRSDTGCYYQYPIEGFVVMTRIMDGLQQTKPQVRLTIKKTVFQRFLFHITEQFHNHLATEGPIITHLLMSQLTILGDMKRDGSPRPVAEKKTSFRTLAGLTKNLFGDRKSLTRRQSLKPLSSVNIDG
;
A
#
# COMPACT_ATOMS: atom_id res chain seq x y z
N MET A 1 59.32 32.77 -4.76
CA MET A 1 59.08 31.31 -4.77
C MET A 1 57.57 31.10 -4.85
N ALA A 2 56.88 31.22 -5.99
CA ALA A 2 57.25 31.07 -7.40
C ALA A 2 57.51 29.62 -7.85
N GLU A 3 56.44 28.92 -8.20
CA GLU A 3 56.32 27.89 -9.25
C GLU A 3 54.80 27.77 -9.57
N ASN A 4 54.28 28.26 -10.71
CA ASN A 4 54.38 27.82 -12.11
C ASN A 4 53.72 26.46 -12.43
N VAL A 5 52.44 26.50 -12.84
CA VAL A 5 51.89 25.59 -13.87
C VAL A 5 51.02 26.43 -14.82
N LYS A 6 51.25 26.31 -16.13
CA LYS A 6 50.45 26.92 -17.22
C LYS A 6 49.70 25.82 -18.00
N PRO A 7 48.61 26.16 -18.73
CA PRO A 7 47.71 25.18 -19.33
C PRO A 7 48.18 24.65 -20.69
N LEU A 8 47.67 23.48 -21.07
CA LEU A 8 47.78 22.95 -22.43
C LEU A 8 46.73 23.58 -23.35
N GLN A 9 47.16 24.14 -24.48
CA GLN A 9 46.34 24.35 -25.67
C GLN A 9 46.81 23.36 -26.75
N ILE A 10 45.88 22.75 -27.47
CA ILE A 10 46.14 22.14 -28.78
C ILE A 10 45.00 22.58 -29.70
N ALA A 11 45.34 23.12 -30.87
CA ALA A 11 44.39 23.49 -31.91
C ALA A 11 45.03 23.33 -33.29
N THR A 12 44.19 23.11 -34.30
CA THR A 12 44.50 23.12 -35.75
C THR A 12 45.37 21.94 -36.26
N THR A 13 45.23 21.44 -37.50
CA THR A 13 44.62 22.05 -38.71
C THR A 13 44.19 20.98 -39.75
N SER A 14 43.19 21.29 -40.62
CA SER A 14 43.06 20.89 -42.06
C SER A 14 43.02 19.39 -42.46
N GLN A 15 42.44 18.89 -43.57
CA GLN A 15 41.66 19.38 -44.74
C GLN A 15 41.02 18.12 -45.44
N SER A 16 40.23 18.11 -46.53
CA SER A 16 39.63 19.08 -47.48
C SER A 16 38.44 18.39 -48.22
N SER A 17 37.83 19.08 -49.19
CA SER A 17 37.17 18.57 -50.43
C SER A 17 35.99 17.59 -50.28
N ASP A 18 34.75 18.03 -50.56
CA ASP A 18 34.13 18.17 -51.91
C ASP A 18 33.80 16.78 -52.50
N ASP A 19 32.57 16.47 -52.93
CA ASP A 19 31.89 17.19 -54.01
C ASP A 19 30.35 17.04 -54.02
N SER A 20 29.71 17.84 -54.88
CA SER A 20 28.26 17.92 -55.11
C SER A 20 27.69 16.81 -56.00
N ILE A 21 26.34 16.63 -56.01
CA ILE A 21 25.47 16.55 -57.21
C ILE A 21 24.00 16.19 -56.84
N LEU A 22 23.09 17.07 -57.23
CA LEU A 22 21.67 16.82 -57.58
C LEU A 22 21.59 16.85 -59.14
N PRO A 23 20.57 16.30 -59.85
CA PRO A 23 19.15 16.46 -59.51
C PRO A 23 18.12 15.39 -59.98
N SER A 24 16.88 15.56 -59.47
CA SER A 24 15.57 15.41 -60.12
C SER A 24 15.25 14.26 -61.10
N LYS A 25 14.12 13.57 -60.83
CA LYS A 25 13.07 13.31 -61.84
C LYS A 25 11.69 13.05 -61.24
N GLN A 26 10.69 13.82 -61.69
CA GLN A 26 9.26 13.45 -61.65
C GLN A 26 8.96 12.50 -62.82
N LEU A 27 7.88 11.70 -62.76
CA LEU A 27 6.63 11.88 -63.56
C LEU A 27 5.70 10.63 -63.52
N THR A 28 4.37 10.84 -63.53
CA THR A 28 3.30 9.98 -64.13
C THR A 28 3.06 8.52 -63.64
N GLN A 29 1.86 7.91 -63.72
CA GLN A 29 0.45 8.38 -63.74
C GLN A 29 -0.53 7.18 -63.61
N THR A 30 -1.72 7.40 -63.03
CA THR A 30 -3.04 6.78 -63.32
C THR A 30 -3.28 5.26 -63.47
N LEU A 31 -4.26 4.80 -62.67
CA LEU A 31 -5.47 4.00 -63.03
C LEU A 31 -5.34 2.60 -63.67
N ASN A 32 -6.00 1.62 -63.04
CA ASN A 32 -7.19 1.01 -63.64
C ASN A 32 -8.06 0.24 -62.63
N ASP A 33 -9.37 0.25 -62.86
CA ASP A 33 -10.39 -0.46 -62.08
C ASP A 33 -10.59 -1.92 -62.55
N SER A 34 -11.27 -2.72 -61.72
CA SER A 34 -12.34 -3.68 -62.08
C SER A 34 -12.20 -5.11 -61.50
N ALA A 35 -13.09 -5.39 -60.54
CA ALA A 35 -13.76 -6.66 -60.22
C ALA A 35 -13.32 -7.98 -60.89
N SER A 36 -13.21 -9.05 -60.08
CA SER A 36 -14.29 -10.07 -59.93
C SER A 36 -13.83 -11.36 -59.20
N ALA A 37 -14.70 -11.84 -58.30
CA ALA A 37 -14.92 -13.23 -57.87
C ALA A 37 -13.75 -14.22 -57.63
N GLY A 38 -13.69 -14.78 -56.41
CA GLY A 38 -13.40 -16.21 -56.25
C GLY A 38 -12.61 -16.64 -55.00
N SER A 39 -13.28 -17.38 -54.10
CA SER A 39 -12.68 -18.32 -53.14
C SER A 39 -11.88 -17.73 -51.95
N PRO A 40 -11.54 -18.54 -50.94
CA PRO A 40 -12.49 -19.31 -50.12
C PRO A 40 -12.33 -18.98 -48.62
N ILE A 41 -13.17 -19.60 -47.78
CA ILE A 41 -13.08 -19.50 -46.31
C ILE A 41 -11.71 -20.02 -45.85
N THR A 42 -10.83 -19.13 -45.42
CA THR A 42 -9.67 -19.42 -44.58
C THR A 42 -9.93 -18.94 -43.17
N SER A 43 -9.82 -19.85 -42.22
CA SER A 43 -9.87 -19.56 -40.79
C SER A 43 -8.75 -18.59 -40.43
N ILE A 44 -9.12 -17.38 -40.02
CA ILE A 44 -8.19 -16.44 -39.40
C ILE A 44 -7.86 -16.99 -38.01
N ASP A 45 -6.77 -17.73 -37.93
CA ASP A 45 -6.02 -17.82 -36.68
C ASP A 45 -5.69 -16.40 -36.26
N LYS A 46 -6.20 -15.98 -35.11
CA LYS A 46 -5.77 -14.74 -34.47
C LYS A 46 -4.33 -14.96 -34.01
N GLU A 47 -3.38 -14.65 -34.89
CA GLU A 47 -1.99 -14.46 -34.50
C GLU A 47 -1.98 -13.58 -33.26
N GLN A 48 -1.52 -14.15 -32.16
CA GLN A 48 -1.41 -13.41 -30.92
C GLN A 48 -0.25 -12.45 -31.12
N GLU A 49 -0.56 -11.16 -31.24
CA GLU A 49 0.43 -10.10 -31.18
C GLU A 49 1.32 -10.35 -29.95
N THR A 50 2.57 -10.76 -30.21
CA THR A 50 3.61 -10.75 -29.21
C THR A 50 3.76 -9.31 -28.72
N PRO A 51 3.82 -9.06 -27.40
CA PRO A 51 3.94 -7.70 -26.90
C PRO A 51 5.13 -7.00 -27.55
N GLN A 52 4.84 -6.03 -28.43
CA GLN A 52 5.89 -5.31 -29.13
C GLN A 52 6.77 -4.61 -28.09
N MET A 53 8.08 -4.77 -28.22
CA MET A 53 9.05 -3.97 -27.47
C MET A 53 8.66 -2.49 -27.58
N PRO A 54 8.69 -1.72 -26.48
CA PRO A 54 8.20 -0.35 -26.48
C PRO A 54 8.94 0.47 -27.55
N VAL A 55 8.20 0.88 -28.58
CA VAL A 55 8.71 1.78 -29.62
C VAL A 55 9.12 3.07 -28.92
N GLU A 56 10.39 3.42 -29.00
CA GLU A 56 10.95 4.59 -28.33
C GLU A 56 10.21 5.84 -28.80
N ARG A 57 9.37 6.40 -27.91
CA ARG A 57 8.45 7.48 -28.28
C ARG A 57 9.22 8.79 -28.40
N LYS A 58 8.95 9.52 -29.49
CA LYS A 58 9.51 10.87 -29.68
C LYS A 58 9.01 11.78 -28.56
N GLN A 59 9.93 12.17 -27.68
CA GLN A 59 9.69 13.17 -26.66
C GLN A 59 9.53 14.55 -27.31
N ILE A 60 8.69 15.39 -26.72
CA ILE A 60 8.45 16.78 -27.12
C ILE A 60 8.89 17.73 -25.99
N PRO A 61 9.60 18.84 -26.28
CA PRO A 61 9.93 19.83 -25.25
C PRO A 61 8.67 20.61 -24.85
N LEU A 62 8.64 21.18 -23.64
CA LEU A 62 7.50 21.95 -23.12
C LEU A 62 6.92 22.99 -24.10
N ARG A 63 7.78 23.64 -24.90
CA ARG A 63 7.40 24.66 -25.89
C ARG A 63 6.58 24.14 -27.07
N ASP A 64 6.70 22.84 -27.37
CA ASP A 64 6.01 22.19 -28.47
C ASP A 64 4.74 21.45 -27.98
N CYS A 65 4.52 21.39 -26.66
CA CYS A 65 3.34 20.79 -26.05
C CYS A 65 2.09 21.66 -26.22
N LYS A 66 0.94 21.02 -26.47
CA LYS A 66 -0.36 21.67 -26.27
C LYS A 66 -0.66 21.75 -24.78
N ILE A 67 -0.77 22.96 -24.26
CA ILE A 67 -0.93 23.22 -22.82
C ILE A 67 -2.30 23.84 -22.55
N SER A 68 -3.04 23.23 -21.62
CA SER A 68 -4.31 23.74 -21.11
C SER A 68 -4.20 24.19 -19.65
N PHE A 69 -4.94 25.22 -19.27
CA PHE A 69 -4.97 25.75 -17.91
C PHE A 69 -6.40 25.64 -17.35
N ALA A 70 -6.54 24.89 -16.27
CA ALA A 70 -7.69 24.96 -15.38
C ALA A 70 -7.31 25.86 -14.19
N MET A 71 -8.12 26.88 -13.93
CA MET A 71 -7.96 27.78 -12.80
C MET A 71 -9.19 27.67 -11.92
N ASP A 72 -8.98 27.51 -10.61
CA ASP A 72 -10.05 27.68 -9.64
C ASP A 72 -10.47 29.17 -9.63
N THR A 73 -11.77 29.40 -9.59
CA THR A 73 -12.35 30.74 -9.42
C THR A 73 -13.38 30.75 -8.31
N SER A 74 -13.29 29.80 -7.37
CA SER A 74 -14.08 29.74 -6.15
C SER A 74 -13.92 30.99 -5.27
N GLY A 75 -14.81 31.18 -4.30
CA GLY A 75 -14.76 32.33 -3.39
C GLY A 75 -13.54 32.39 -2.47
N SER A 76 -12.89 31.26 -2.19
CA SER A 76 -11.69 31.17 -1.34
C SER A 76 -10.43 31.71 -2.03
N THR A 77 -10.37 31.65 -3.37
CA THR A 77 -9.29 32.26 -4.18
C THR A 77 -9.25 33.80 -4.14
N LEU A 78 -10.19 34.47 -3.45
CA LEU A 78 -10.35 35.92 -3.50
C LEU A 78 -9.10 36.69 -3.03
N GLY A 79 -8.63 37.61 -3.87
CA GLY A 79 -7.54 38.53 -3.54
C GLY A 79 -6.17 38.03 -4.00
N GLU A 80 -5.26 37.79 -3.06
CA GLU A 80 -3.85 37.47 -3.38
C GLU A 80 -3.66 36.09 -4.02
N VAL A 81 -4.52 35.11 -3.71
CA VAL A 81 -4.50 33.78 -4.32
C VAL A 81 -4.74 33.88 -5.82
N LEU A 82 -5.93 34.32 -6.26
CA LEU A 82 -6.26 34.42 -7.68
C LEU A 82 -5.36 35.43 -8.40
N ARG A 83 -4.79 36.44 -7.73
CA ARG A 83 -3.73 37.28 -8.32
C ARG A 83 -2.48 36.45 -8.65
N SER A 84 -2.01 35.64 -7.70
CA SER A 84 -0.79 34.83 -7.83
C SER A 84 -0.97 33.68 -8.84
N GLU A 85 -2.17 33.10 -8.93
CA GLU A 85 -2.50 32.12 -9.98
C GLU A 85 -2.42 32.74 -11.38
N ARG A 86 -2.98 33.95 -11.58
CA ARG A 86 -2.88 34.68 -12.87
C ARG A 86 -1.42 34.98 -13.22
N GLU A 87 -0.64 35.43 -12.25
CA GLU A 87 0.80 35.71 -12.42
C GLU A 87 1.57 34.44 -12.80
N GLY A 88 1.26 33.30 -12.15
CA GLY A 88 1.81 31.99 -12.51
C GLY A 88 1.47 31.56 -13.94
N VAL A 89 0.20 31.65 -14.36
CA VAL A 89 -0.21 31.35 -15.74
C VAL A 89 0.45 32.31 -16.73
N GLN A 90 0.55 33.60 -16.42
CA GLN A 90 1.23 34.59 -17.27
C GLN A 90 2.74 34.31 -17.40
N GLU A 91 3.43 33.91 -16.32
CA GLU A 91 4.84 33.54 -16.40
C GLU A 91 5.01 32.27 -17.24
N ILE A 92 4.26 31.18 -16.99
CA ILE A 92 4.32 29.96 -17.82
C ILE A 92 4.05 30.31 -19.30
N TRP A 93 3.00 31.07 -19.58
CA TRP A 93 2.65 31.49 -20.94
C TRP A 93 3.80 32.25 -21.61
N SER A 94 4.48 33.15 -20.89
CA SER A 94 5.63 33.89 -21.43
C SER A 94 6.79 32.97 -21.86
N LEU A 95 6.98 31.81 -21.21
CA LEU A 95 8.06 30.86 -21.52
C LEU A 95 7.82 30.06 -22.81
N LEU A 96 6.57 29.99 -23.27
CA LEU A 96 6.14 29.28 -24.47
C LEU A 96 6.31 30.10 -25.77
N ASN A 97 6.59 31.42 -25.67
CA ASN A 97 6.54 32.38 -26.80
C ASN A 97 5.28 32.28 -27.70
N PRO A 98 4.07 32.24 -27.11
CA PRO A 98 2.82 32.02 -27.84
C PRO A 98 2.38 33.26 -28.63
N VAL A 99 1.68 33.03 -29.74
CA VAL A 99 1.19 34.06 -30.66
C VAL A 99 -0.04 34.82 -30.12
N ILE A 100 -0.70 34.29 -29.08
CA ILE A 100 -1.99 34.77 -28.58
C ILE A 100 -1.83 35.46 -27.21
N SER A 101 -2.53 36.58 -27.02
CA SER A 101 -2.58 37.33 -25.74
C SER A 101 -3.54 36.69 -24.73
N VAL A 102 -3.16 36.69 -23.44
CA VAL A 102 -3.95 36.10 -22.34
C VAL A 102 -4.80 37.13 -21.59
N SER A 103 -5.18 38.24 -22.23
CA SER A 103 -5.89 39.35 -21.58
C SER A 103 -7.16 38.93 -20.83
N HIS A 104 -7.84 37.87 -21.26
CA HIS A 104 -9.03 37.32 -20.59
C HIS A 104 -8.78 36.77 -19.18
N ILE A 105 -7.56 36.36 -18.83
CA ILE A 105 -7.23 35.91 -17.46
C ILE A 105 -7.33 37.06 -16.46
N ASN A 106 -7.11 38.31 -16.89
CA ASN A 106 -7.28 39.48 -16.02
C ASN A 106 -8.75 39.80 -15.72
N SER A 107 -9.70 39.29 -16.51
CA SER A 107 -11.15 39.42 -16.28
C SER A 107 -11.77 38.26 -15.49
N LEU A 108 -10.97 37.32 -14.98
CA LEU A 108 -11.47 36.33 -14.02
C LEU A 108 -11.83 37.02 -12.69
N HIS A 109 -12.78 36.44 -11.95
CA HIS A 109 -13.23 36.92 -10.64
C HIS A 109 -13.58 35.72 -9.75
N SER A 110 -13.25 35.79 -8.47
CA SER A 110 -13.56 34.75 -7.48
C SER A 110 -15.04 34.78 -7.07
N TYR A 111 -15.76 33.67 -7.22
CA TYR A 111 -17.14 33.48 -6.77
C TYR A 111 -17.51 31.99 -6.62
N GLY A 112 -18.51 31.68 -5.79
CA GLY A 112 -19.00 30.31 -5.62
C GLY A 112 -18.09 29.42 -4.77
N GLY A 113 -18.16 28.11 -4.98
CA GLY A 113 -17.36 27.11 -4.28
C GLY A 113 -16.67 26.15 -5.26
N THR A 114 -15.74 25.34 -4.74
CA THR A 114 -14.83 24.53 -5.55
C THR A 114 -15.41 23.14 -5.88
N ASP A 115 -15.52 22.82 -7.17
CA ASP A 115 -15.93 21.50 -7.66
C ASP A 115 -15.17 21.15 -8.95
N PRO A 116 -14.03 20.44 -8.87
CA PRO A 116 -13.16 20.20 -10.03
C PRO A 116 -13.82 19.30 -11.09
N SER A 117 -14.86 18.53 -10.76
CA SER A 117 -15.60 17.70 -11.73
C SER A 117 -16.30 18.53 -12.82
N VAL A 118 -16.57 19.81 -12.57
CA VAL A 118 -17.14 20.73 -13.58
C VAL A 118 -16.25 20.88 -14.81
N LEU A 119 -14.93 20.69 -14.67
CA LEU A 119 -13.98 20.68 -15.79
C LEU A 119 -14.25 19.54 -16.79
N LEU A 120 -14.86 18.46 -16.31
CA LEU A 120 -15.09 17.21 -17.03
C LEU A 120 -16.52 17.13 -17.58
N ASP A 121 -17.49 17.58 -16.79
CA ASP A 121 -18.89 17.77 -17.23
C ASP A 121 -19.01 18.78 -18.38
N HIS A 122 -18.19 19.85 -18.35
CA HIS A 122 -18.20 20.88 -19.38
C HIS A 122 -17.52 20.38 -20.67
N LYS A 123 -18.32 19.84 -21.60
CA LYS A 123 -17.84 19.25 -22.88
C LYS A 123 -16.73 20.02 -23.61
N PRO A 124 -16.77 21.36 -23.78
CA PRO A 124 -15.67 22.09 -24.40
C PRO A 124 -14.36 22.01 -23.59
N GLY A 125 -14.43 22.09 -22.27
CA GLY A 125 -13.28 21.94 -21.37
C GLY A 125 -12.69 20.53 -21.45
N LEU A 126 -13.54 19.51 -21.38
CA LEU A 126 -13.12 18.12 -21.55
C LEU A 126 -12.47 17.85 -22.92
N ILE A 127 -13.00 18.42 -24.00
CA ILE A 127 -12.40 18.31 -25.35
C ILE A 127 -11.01 18.95 -25.38
N GLU A 128 -10.85 20.13 -24.76
CA GLU A 128 -9.57 20.82 -24.69
C GLU A 128 -8.54 20.03 -23.87
N LEU A 129 -8.93 19.53 -22.69
CA LEU A 129 -8.08 18.66 -21.85
C LEU A 129 -7.68 17.36 -22.58
N LYS A 130 -8.61 16.70 -23.31
CA LYS A 130 -8.33 15.51 -24.15
C LYS A 130 -7.41 15.80 -25.36
N ASN A 131 -7.27 17.07 -25.76
CA ASN A 131 -6.42 17.50 -26.87
C ASN A 131 -5.07 18.07 -26.40
N SER A 132 -4.88 18.28 -25.09
CA SER A 132 -3.64 18.74 -24.47
C SER A 132 -2.63 17.60 -24.28
N ASP A 133 -1.34 17.93 -24.34
CA ASP A 133 -0.25 17.02 -23.95
C ASP A 133 0.07 17.15 -22.45
N LEU A 134 -0.17 18.34 -21.91
CA LEU A 134 0.05 18.74 -20.52
C LEU A 134 -1.06 19.71 -20.11
N TRP A 135 -1.58 19.57 -18.90
CA TRP A 135 -2.49 20.57 -18.33
C TRP A 135 -2.11 20.95 -16.90
N PHE A 136 -2.44 22.19 -16.53
CA PHE A 136 -2.22 22.74 -15.20
C PHE A 136 -3.55 22.88 -14.47
N LEU A 137 -3.57 22.58 -13.18
CA LEU A 137 -4.67 22.87 -12.26
C LEU A 137 -4.17 23.83 -11.19
N PHE A 138 -4.64 25.08 -11.24
CA PHE A 138 -4.42 26.08 -10.20
C PHE A 138 -5.59 26.04 -9.20
N THR A 139 -5.29 26.01 -7.90
CA THR A 139 -6.26 26.01 -6.80
C THR A 139 -5.59 26.49 -5.51
N ASP A 140 -6.37 26.90 -4.51
CA ASP A 140 -5.89 27.12 -3.14
C ASP A 140 -5.69 25.83 -2.33
N GLY A 141 -6.26 24.70 -2.80
CA GLY A 141 -6.23 23.42 -2.11
C GLY A 141 -7.43 23.17 -1.19
N GLU A 142 -8.39 24.10 -1.08
CA GLU A 142 -9.63 23.94 -0.29
C GLU A 142 -10.68 23.07 -1.03
N ILE A 143 -10.28 21.87 -1.47
CA ILE A 143 -11.18 20.91 -2.14
C ILE A 143 -11.61 19.83 -1.13
N PRO A 144 -12.92 19.67 -0.85
CA PRO A 144 -13.40 18.61 0.04
C PRO A 144 -13.02 17.20 -0.44
N ASN A 145 -12.62 16.31 0.47
CA ASN A 145 -12.16 14.95 0.14
C ASN A 145 -13.16 14.18 -0.74
N GLU A 146 -14.46 14.28 -0.45
CA GLU A 146 -15.53 13.66 -1.25
C GLU A 146 -15.48 14.10 -2.73
N ARG A 147 -15.14 15.37 -3.00
CA ARG A 147 -15.00 15.92 -4.36
C ARG A 147 -13.70 15.48 -5.03
N LEU A 148 -12.61 15.36 -4.27
CA LEU A 148 -11.34 14.81 -4.77
C LEU A 148 -11.49 13.33 -5.19
N GLU A 149 -12.22 12.52 -4.42
CA GLU A 149 -12.48 11.12 -4.76
C GLU A 149 -13.32 10.97 -6.02
N ILE A 150 -14.42 11.74 -6.14
CA ILE A 150 -15.24 11.79 -7.37
C ILE A 150 -14.39 12.23 -8.57
N PHE A 151 -13.63 13.32 -8.44
CA PHE A 151 -12.79 13.84 -9.52
C PHE A 151 -11.73 12.83 -9.98
N ALA A 152 -11.14 12.05 -9.06
CA ALA A 152 -10.16 11.03 -9.40
C ALA A 152 -10.74 9.85 -10.21
N ASP A 153 -11.99 9.43 -9.93
CA ASP A 153 -12.69 8.47 -10.78
C ASP A 153 -13.11 9.10 -12.12
N GLU A 154 -13.62 10.33 -12.13
CA GLU A 154 -14.01 11.01 -13.36
C GLU A 154 -12.82 11.28 -14.31
N VAL A 155 -11.63 11.61 -13.80
CA VAL A 155 -10.38 11.67 -14.60
C VAL A 155 -10.03 10.31 -15.22
N SER A 156 -10.36 9.21 -14.55
CA SER A 156 -10.22 7.86 -15.10
C SER A 156 -11.30 7.56 -16.15
N TYR A 157 -12.56 7.80 -15.83
CA TYR A 157 -13.74 7.60 -16.68
C TYR A 157 -13.64 8.38 -18.00
N HIS A 158 -13.18 9.62 -17.93
CA HIS A 158 -12.96 10.50 -19.06
C HIS A 158 -11.59 10.31 -19.76
N GLU A 159 -10.81 9.27 -19.44
CA GLU A 159 -9.56 8.92 -20.15
C GLU A 159 -8.46 10.01 -20.09
N LEU A 160 -8.47 10.89 -19.08
CA LEU A 160 -7.51 11.99 -18.93
C LEU A 160 -6.25 11.61 -18.13
N HIS A 161 -6.28 10.49 -17.41
CA HIS A 161 -5.17 9.97 -16.61
C HIS A 161 -3.93 9.55 -17.43
N GLY A 162 -3.99 9.60 -18.78
CA GLY A 162 -2.84 9.46 -19.68
C GLY A 162 -2.24 10.77 -20.20
N THR A 163 -2.78 11.93 -19.78
CA THR A 163 -2.22 13.27 -20.04
C THR A 163 -1.40 13.72 -18.82
N ALA A 164 -0.26 14.38 -19.05
CA ALA A 164 0.52 14.95 -17.94
C ALA A 164 -0.27 16.06 -17.23
N CYS A 165 -0.19 16.11 -15.91
CA CYS A 165 -0.85 17.12 -15.07
C CYS A 165 0.15 17.75 -14.10
N VAL A 166 0.08 19.08 -13.93
CA VAL A 166 0.74 19.82 -12.85
C VAL A 166 -0.31 20.49 -11.99
N VAL A 167 -0.41 20.08 -10.73
CA VAL A 167 -1.25 20.77 -9.74
C VAL A 167 -0.42 21.85 -9.05
N VAL A 168 -0.91 23.08 -9.07
CA VAL A 168 -0.30 24.26 -8.46
C VAL A 168 -1.20 24.70 -7.33
N VAL A 169 -0.71 24.60 -6.09
CA VAL A 169 -1.47 24.98 -4.90
C VAL A 169 -1.00 26.34 -4.39
N VAL A 170 -1.94 27.28 -4.20
CA VAL A 170 -1.69 28.70 -3.92
C VAL A 170 -2.54 29.14 -2.71
N GLY A 171 -2.00 29.10 -1.50
CA GLY A 171 -2.75 29.44 -0.26
C GLY A 171 -1.93 30.18 0.80
N THR A 172 -2.49 30.70 1.90
CA THR A 172 -1.67 31.47 2.87
C THR A 172 -0.88 30.59 3.86
N ARG A 173 0.43 30.83 4.07
CA ARG A 173 1.32 30.03 4.99
C ARG A 173 0.76 29.85 6.40
N GLN A 174 -0.08 28.83 6.57
CA GLN A 174 -0.74 28.47 7.83
C GLN A 174 -0.54 26.97 8.07
N GLY A 175 0.56 26.64 8.72
CA GLY A 175 0.91 25.27 9.11
C GLY A 175 2.00 24.62 8.25
N LEU A 176 2.12 23.31 8.44
CA LEU A 176 3.12 22.46 7.79
C LEU A 176 2.79 22.27 6.30
N PRO A 177 3.77 21.90 5.45
CA PRO A 177 3.52 21.64 4.03
C PRO A 177 2.56 20.48 3.76
N SER A 178 2.31 19.62 4.74
CA SER A 178 1.24 18.59 4.70
C SER A 178 -0.18 19.16 4.68
N TYR A 179 -0.36 20.44 5.03
CA TYR A 179 -1.63 21.20 4.99
C TYR A 179 -1.64 22.29 3.89
N CYS A 180 -0.70 22.19 2.93
CA CYS A 180 -0.68 22.86 1.62
C CYS A 180 -1.29 24.27 1.52
N ASN A 181 -0.54 25.30 1.94
CA ASN A 181 -0.87 26.70 1.67
C ASN A 181 0.43 27.55 1.62
N ASP A 182 0.95 27.98 0.45
CA ASP A 182 1.94 29.09 0.32
C ASP A 182 1.57 30.10 -0.80
N VAL A 183 1.72 31.40 -0.50
CA VAL A 183 1.33 32.58 -1.31
C VAL A 183 2.36 33.70 -1.21
N ASN A 184 3.14 33.77 -0.13
CA ASN A 184 3.84 35.00 0.26
C ASN A 184 5.36 34.96 0.08
N SER A 185 5.89 33.91 -0.56
CA SER A 185 7.31 33.78 -0.86
C SER A 185 7.68 34.17 -2.30
N GLY A 186 6.72 34.13 -3.24
CA GLY A 186 7.01 34.20 -4.68
C GLY A 186 7.87 33.04 -5.20
N LYS A 187 8.03 31.98 -4.40
CA LYS A 187 8.84 30.80 -4.70
C LYS A 187 7.92 29.61 -4.93
N LEU A 188 8.28 28.76 -5.88
CA LEU A 188 7.60 27.49 -6.08
C LEU A 188 8.32 26.43 -5.25
N HIS A 189 7.59 25.71 -4.41
CA HIS A 189 8.09 24.54 -3.68
C HIS A 189 7.54 23.28 -4.30
N ILE A 190 8.39 22.28 -4.50
CA ILE A 190 7.98 20.98 -5.02
C ILE A 190 7.46 20.15 -3.84
N LEU A 191 6.16 19.85 -3.85
CA LEU A 191 5.54 18.89 -2.92
C LEU A 191 5.73 17.45 -3.40
N GLN A 192 5.56 17.21 -4.71
CA GLN A 192 5.76 15.89 -5.31
C GLN A 192 6.09 15.98 -6.80
N CYS A 193 7.08 15.21 -7.23
CA CYS A 193 7.34 14.90 -8.64
C CYS A 193 7.01 13.42 -8.92
N LYS A 194 6.43 13.15 -10.08
CA LYS A 194 6.18 11.80 -10.60
C LYS A 194 6.50 11.74 -12.10
N GLY A 195 6.86 10.55 -12.58
CA GLY A 195 7.23 10.35 -13.99
C GLY A 195 8.32 11.33 -14.42
N ARG A 196 8.13 11.98 -15.58
CA ARG A 196 9.10 12.91 -16.18
C ARG A 196 9.42 14.14 -15.31
N PHE A 197 8.55 14.54 -14.39
CA PHE A 197 8.85 15.67 -13.49
C PHE A 197 9.98 15.36 -12.49
N ILE A 198 10.34 14.09 -12.28
CA ILE A 198 11.48 13.70 -11.43
C ILE A 198 12.80 14.25 -12.00
N GLU A 199 12.90 14.46 -13.32
CA GLU A 199 14.08 15.06 -13.97
C GLU A 199 14.42 16.47 -13.42
N ILE A 200 13.44 17.21 -12.88
CA ILE A 200 13.66 18.51 -12.22
C ILE A 200 14.50 18.31 -10.95
N LEU A 201 14.12 17.34 -10.10
CA LEU A 201 14.82 17.01 -8.87
C LEU A 201 16.20 16.41 -9.17
N GLU A 202 16.32 15.50 -10.14
CA GLU A 202 17.58 14.88 -10.52
C GLU A 202 18.61 15.89 -11.03
N ARG A 203 18.21 16.86 -11.87
CA ARG A 203 19.09 17.94 -12.34
C ARG A 203 19.57 18.83 -11.21
N ALA A 204 18.70 19.12 -10.24
CA ALA A 204 19.05 19.84 -9.01
C ALA A 204 19.83 18.97 -8.00
N ARG A 205 19.96 17.66 -8.23
CA ARG A 205 20.50 16.65 -7.30
C ARG A 205 19.75 16.58 -5.96
N LEU A 206 18.45 16.83 -6.01
CA LEU A 206 17.55 16.78 -4.86
C LEU A 206 16.79 15.45 -4.85
N GLN A 207 16.31 15.05 -3.67
CA GLN A 207 15.47 13.86 -3.51
C GLN A 207 13.99 14.26 -3.47
N GLN A 208 13.11 13.31 -3.79
CA GLN A 208 11.66 13.48 -3.60
C GLN A 208 11.37 13.77 -2.12
N PRO A 209 10.80 14.94 -1.77
CA PRO A 209 10.53 15.29 -0.38
C PRO A 209 9.55 14.34 0.28
N VAL A 210 9.72 14.17 1.59
CA VAL A 210 8.83 13.40 2.47
C VAL A 210 8.02 14.40 3.29
N LEU A 211 6.72 14.48 2.99
CA LEU A 211 5.79 15.34 3.73
C LEU A 211 5.35 14.59 5.00
N ASP A 212 6.07 14.82 6.10
CA ASP A 212 5.71 14.36 7.44
C ASP A 212 5.53 15.55 8.40
N ASP A 213 5.15 15.27 9.66
CA ASP A 213 4.88 16.30 10.67
C ASP A 213 6.11 17.15 11.07
N LYS A 214 7.29 16.86 10.51
CA LYS A 214 8.55 17.58 10.76
C LYS A 214 9.04 18.37 9.55
N ALA A 215 8.51 18.12 8.36
CA ALA A 215 8.88 18.84 7.16
C ALA A 215 8.53 20.32 7.30
N SER A 216 9.51 21.22 7.14
CA SER A 216 9.27 22.65 6.99
C SER A 216 9.15 23.04 5.51
N TRP A 217 8.63 24.23 5.23
CA TRP A 217 8.62 24.77 3.85
C TRP A 217 10.04 25.05 3.34
N GLU A 218 10.97 25.24 4.26
CA GLU A 218 12.38 25.52 4.00
C GLU A 218 13.17 24.25 3.63
N ASP A 219 12.70 23.07 4.03
CA ASP A 219 13.26 21.76 3.64
C ASP A 219 12.84 21.34 2.23
N LEU A 220 11.80 21.96 1.65
CA LEU A 220 11.28 21.58 0.35
C LEU A 220 12.15 22.10 -0.81
N PRO A 221 12.39 21.28 -1.86
CA PRO A 221 13.00 21.72 -3.09
C PRO A 221 12.30 22.96 -3.67
N GLN A 222 13.06 24.03 -3.90
CA GLN A 222 12.57 25.24 -4.56
C GLN A 222 12.86 25.17 -6.06
N MET A 223 11.93 25.64 -6.88
CA MET A 223 12.08 25.77 -8.34
C MET A 223 11.50 27.09 -8.86
N THR A 224 11.71 27.34 -10.14
CA THR A 224 11.10 28.43 -10.92
C THR A 224 10.31 27.85 -12.09
N TRP A 225 9.40 28.63 -12.69
CA TRP A 225 8.67 28.19 -13.89
C TRP A 225 9.60 27.85 -15.08
N ARG A 226 10.81 28.43 -15.12
CA ARG A 226 11.82 28.13 -16.14
C ARG A 226 12.36 26.70 -16.04
N ASP A 227 12.33 26.10 -14.86
CA ASP A 227 12.82 24.74 -14.65
C ASP A 227 11.87 23.70 -15.29
N LEU A 228 10.60 24.05 -15.56
CA LEU A 228 9.70 23.20 -16.35
C LEU A 228 10.16 23.06 -17.82
N ILE A 229 10.85 24.06 -18.39
CA ILE A 229 11.35 24.02 -19.78
C ILE A 229 12.40 22.90 -19.94
N CYS A 230 13.07 22.51 -18.84
CA CYS A 230 14.03 21.43 -18.84
C CYS A 230 13.38 20.05 -19.07
N VAL A 231 12.10 19.87 -18.76
CA VAL A 231 11.39 18.60 -18.85
C VAL A 231 10.95 18.33 -20.28
N SER A 232 11.22 17.12 -20.77
CA SER A 232 10.66 16.60 -22.02
C SER A 232 9.45 15.72 -21.71
N PHE A 233 8.38 15.94 -22.47
CA PHE A 233 7.09 15.27 -22.30
C PHE A 233 6.91 14.20 -23.36
N ILE A 234 6.04 13.24 -23.06
CA ILE A 234 5.52 12.30 -24.04
C ILE A 234 4.12 12.83 -24.41
N PRO A 235 3.74 12.87 -25.70
CA PRO A 235 2.40 13.30 -26.11
C PRO A 235 1.31 12.52 -25.37
N SER A 236 0.16 13.17 -25.11
CA SER A 236 -0.93 12.54 -24.34
C SER A 236 -1.32 11.18 -24.90
N GLN A 237 -1.36 10.17 -24.03
CA GLN A 237 -1.83 8.85 -24.40
C GLN A 237 -3.30 8.68 -24.05
N LYS A 238 -4.12 8.29 -25.04
CA LYS A 238 -5.49 7.84 -24.81
C LYS A 238 -5.44 6.46 -24.14
N LEU A 239 -5.60 6.45 -22.83
CA LEU A 239 -5.74 5.26 -21.99
C LEU A 239 -7.22 5.02 -21.73
N LYS A 240 -7.71 3.79 -21.91
CA LYS A 240 -9.08 3.43 -21.52
C LYS A 240 -9.24 3.59 -20.00
N ARG A 241 -10.49 3.69 -19.50
CA ARG A 241 -10.79 3.75 -18.06
C ARG A 241 -9.95 2.76 -17.24
N ASP A 242 -9.92 1.50 -17.65
CA ASP A 242 -9.30 0.41 -16.88
C ASP A 242 -7.80 0.24 -17.18
N GLU A 243 -7.21 1.09 -18.02
CA GLU A 243 -5.78 1.16 -18.26
C GLU A 243 -5.09 2.11 -17.27
N ILE A 244 -3.78 1.95 -17.14
CA ILE A 244 -2.88 2.82 -16.39
C ILE A 244 -1.50 2.79 -17.04
N MET A 245 -0.81 3.92 -17.03
CA MET A 245 0.58 4.02 -17.48
C MET A 245 1.53 3.96 -16.29
N LEU A 246 2.41 2.97 -16.31
CA LEU A 246 3.50 2.75 -15.36
C LEU A 246 4.82 3.29 -15.93
N GLU A 247 5.89 3.22 -15.14
CA GLU A 247 7.23 3.71 -15.53
C GLU A 247 7.72 3.08 -16.84
N ALA A 248 8.46 3.85 -17.63
CA ALA A 248 8.96 3.48 -18.96
C ALA A 248 7.85 2.94 -19.88
N ASP A 249 6.82 3.76 -20.02
CA ASP A 249 5.69 3.70 -20.97
C ASP A 249 4.92 2.37 -20.99
N LEU A 250 4.99 1.62 -19.89
CA LEU A 250 4.30 0.35 -19.73
C LEU A 250 2.83 0.62 -19.39
N VAL A 251 1.96 0.48 -20.39
CA VAL A 251 0.52 0.51 -20.16
C VAL A 251 0.03 -0.87 -19.73
N VAL A 252 -0.72 -0.89 -18.63
CA VAL A 252 -1.32 -2.08 -18.04
C VAL A 252 -2.82 -1.87 -17.93
N ASN A 253 -3.61 -2.82 -18.41
CA ASN A 253 -5.02 -2.88 -18.08
C ASN A 253 -5.19 -3.57 -16.71
N LEU A 254 -5.85 -2.92 -15.76
CA LEU A 254 -6.05 -3.41 -14.39
C LEU A 254 -6.90 -4.67 -14.33
N ASP A 255 -7.94 -4.78 -15.16
CA ASP A 255 -8.74 -6.00 -15.20
C ASP A 255 -7.94 -7.18 -15.75
N ASP A 256 -7.08 -6.95 -16.75
CA ASP A 256 -6.16 -7.98 -17.28
C ASP A 256 -5.03 -8.32 -16.31
N LEU A 257 -4.52 -7.33 -15.56
CA LEU A 257 -3.60 -7.53 -14.45
C LEU A 257 -4.27 -8.46 -13.43
N PHE A 258 -5.39 -8.03 -12.85
CA PHE A 258 -6.08 -8.72 -11.78
C PHE A 258 -6.66 -10.08 -12.19
N SER A 259 -7.05 -10.25 -13.44
CA SER A 259 -7.55 -11.53 -13.96
C SER A 259 -6.45 -12.48 -14.46
N ASP A 260 -5.18 -12.15 -14.21
CA ASP A 260 -4.01 -12.94 -14.62
C ASP A 260 -3.94 -13.16 -16.16
N ARG A 261 -4.50 -12.22 -16.94
CA ARG A 261 -4.57 -12.25 -18.41
C ARG A 261 -3.38 -11.55 -19.09
N LEU A 262 -2.54 -10.82 -18.36
CA LEU A 262 -1.34 -10.20 -18.91
C LEU A 262 -0.37 -11.25 -19.46
N LYS A 263 -0.17 -11.21 -20.78
CA LYS A 263 0.74 -12.11 -21.50
C LYS A 263 2.20 -11.69 -21.34
N GLY A 264 2.80 -12.07 -20.20
CA GLY A 264 4.25 -11.95 -20.01
C GLY A 264 4.63 -11.90 -18.53
N ARG A 265 5.20 -12.98 -18.00
CA ARG A 265 5.65 -13.03 -16.60
C ARG A 265 6.71 -11.95 -16.29
N SER A 266 7.56 -11.62 -17.26
CA SER A 266 8.51 -10.50 -17.21
C SER A 266 7.87 -9.13 -16.97
N ILE A 267 6.63 -8.90 -17.43
CA ILE A 267 5.89 -7.66 -17.18
C ILE A 267 5.45 -7.62 -15.71
N ILE A 268 4.91 -8.72 -15.21
CA ILE A 268 4.48 -8.86 -13.81
C ILE A 268 5.69 -8.74 -12.87
N ASP A 269 6.80 -9.41 -13.18
CA ASP A 269 8.05 -9.32 -12.42
C ASP A 269 8.58 -7.88 -12.36
N ARG A 270 8.56 -7.15 -13.49
CA ARG A 270 8.92 -5.72 -13.55
C ARG A 270 8.02 -4.84 -12.68
N ILE A 271 6.70 -5.08 -12.72
CA ILE A 271 5.72 -4.38 -11.88
C ILE A 271 6.00 -4.63 -10.39
N LEU A 272 6.26 -5.88 -10.01
CA LEU A 272 6.50 -6.26 -8.61
C LEU A 272 7.87 -5.82 -8.08
N GLN A 273 8.87 -5.66 -8.96
CA GLN A 273 10.22 -5.18 -8.61
C GLN A 273 10.27 -3.65 -8.40
N SER A 274 9.46 -2.86 -9.12
CA SER A 274 9.40 -1.41 -8.88
C SER A 274 8.41 -1.06 -7.77
N ARG A 275 8.95 -0.54 -6.66
CA ARG A 275 8.15 -0.05 -5.52
C ARG A 275 7.15 1.05 -5.93
N GLU A 276 7.50 1.89 -6.90
CA GLU A 276 6.61 2.97 -7.35
C GLU A 276 5.50 2.44 -8.27
N GLN A 277 5.77 1.41 -9.09
CA GLN A 277 4.73 0.73 -9.88
C GLN A 277 3.73 0.01 -8.97
N VAL A 278 4.19 -0.71 -7.94
CA VAL A 278 3.31 -1.29 -6.90
C VAL A 278 2.51 -0.21 -6.17
N ARG A 279 3.14 0.94 -5.84
CA ARG A 279 2.45 2.06 -5.19
C ARG A 279 1.38 2.68 -6.10
N THR A 280 1.68 2.91 -7.37
CA THR A 280 0.75 3.46 -8.36
C THR A 280 -0.44 2.52 -8.55
N ASN A 281 -0.20 1.22 -8.77
CA ASN A 281 -1.24 0.20 -8.82
C ASN A 281 -2.11 0.21 -7.54
N SER A 282 -1.50 0.32 -6.36
CA SER A 282 -2.21 0.38 -5.08
C SER A 282 -3.08 1.63 -4.90
N LEU A 283 -2.59 2.79 -5.34
CA LEU A 283 -3.35 4.03 -5.29
C LEU A 283 -4.52 4.00 -6.27
N THR A 284 -4.30 3.60 -7.52
CA THR A 284 -5.37 3.54 -8.54
C THR A 284 -6.40 2.45 -8.23
N ALA A 285 -5.98 1.28 -7.74
CA ALA A 285 -6.93 0.26 -7.30
C ALA A 285 -7.77 0.76 -6.12
N ARG A 286 -7.18 1.50 -5.17
CA ARG A 286 -7.91 2.07 -4.04
C ARG A 286 -8.89 3.17 -4.47
N SER A 287 -8.51 4.06 -5.39
CA SER A 287 -9.42 5.11 -5.89
C SER A 287 -10.59 4.58 -6.73
N ARG A 288 -10.53 3.31 -7.16
CA ARG A 288 -11.59 2.62 -7.93
C ARG A 288 -12.36 1.57 -7.10
N ASP A 289 -12.18 1.54 -5.78
CA ASP A 289 -12.70 0.50 -4.85
C ASP A 289 -12.29 -0.96 -5.22
N GLN A 290 -11.25 -1.11 -6.04
CA GLN A 290 -10.66 -2.40 -6.44
C GLN A 290 -9.53 -2.85 -5.49
N GLY A 291 -9.34 -2.20 -4.34
CA GLY A 291 -8.22 -2.45 -3.43
C GLY A 291 -8.12 -3.91 -2.93
N GLU A 292 -9.26 -4.55 -2.64
CA GLU A 292 -9.30 -5.96 -2.25
C GLU A 292 -9.10 -6.90 -3.46
N ILE A 293 -9.43 -6.48 -4.68
CA ILE A 293 -9.13 -7.23 -5.91
C ILE A 293 -7.62 -7.22 -6.17
N LEU A 294 -6.97 -6.05 -6.10
CA LEU A 294 -5.51 -5.92 -6.17
C LEU A 294 -4.82 -6.78 -5.10
N ARG A 295 -5.34 -6.75 -3.85
CA ARG A 295 -4.79 -7.57 -2.77
C ARG A 295 -4.84 -9.06 -3.11
N ASN A 296 -5.99 -9.55 -3.57
CA ASN A 296 -6.16 -10.95 -3.96
C ASN A 296 -5.33 -11.32 -5.20
N TRP A 297 -5.14 -10.40 -6.15
CA TRP A 297 -4.22 -10.58 -7.28
C TRP A 297 -2.76 -10.66 -6.83
N ALA A 298 -2.31 -9.73 -5.99
CA ALA A 298 -0.94 -9.69 -5.48
C ALA A 298 -0.63 -11.03 -4.78
N ILE A 299 -1.57 -11.51 -3.96
CA ILE A 299 -1.54 -12.83 -3.32
C ILE A 299 -1.43 -13.98 -4.36
N ARG A 300 -2.19 -13.94 -5.46
CA ARG A 300 -2.12 -14.96 -6.54
C ARG A 300 -0.77 -14.99 -7.28
N GLN A 301 -0.11 -13.85 -7.44
CA GLN A 301 1.18 -13.73 -8.16
C GLN A 301 2.39 -14.20 -7.32
N GLU A 302 2.22 -15.27 -6.55
CA GLU A 302 3.23 -15.85 -5.65
C GLU A 302 3.79 -14.89 -4.57
N LEU A 303 3.02 -13.86 -4.16
CA LEU A 303 3.04 -13.40 -2.76
C LEU A 303 2.19 -14.38 -1.92
N ASP A 304 2.71 -15.59 -1.79
CA ASP A 304 2.00 -16.81 -1.40
C ASP A 304 1.04 -16.66 -0.19
N PRO A 305 -0.27 -16.99 -0.35
CA PRO A 305 -1.23 -17.06 0.76
C PRO A 305 -0.97 -18.21 1.74
N GLU A 306 -0.33 -19.31 1.30
CA GLU A 306 0.01 -20.48 2.11
C GLU A 306 1.54 -20.67 2.18
N ASP A 307 2.22 -19.60 2.64
CA ASP A 307 3.48 -19.68 3.41
C ASP A 307 3.25 -20.33 4.81
N PHE A 308 2.37 -21.34 4.78
CA PHE A 308 1.83 -22.23 5.78
C PHE A 308 1.60 -23.55 5.03
N SER A 309 2.45 -24.55 5.28
CA SER A 309 2.37 -25.91 4.72
C SER A 309 2.70 -26.10 3.22
N LEU A 310 3.95 -26.52 2.96
CA LEU A 310 4.23 -27.85 2.40
C LEU A 310 5.75 -28.15 2.40
N ILE A 311 6.21 -28.86 3.43
CA ILE A 311 7.29 -29.84 3.23
C ILE A 311 6.55 -31.18 3.18
N GLU A 312 6.67 -31.93 2.09
CA GLU A 312 6.05 -33.25 2.00
C GLU A 312 6.56 -34.14 3.12
N ARG A 313 5.62 -34.65 3.91
CA ARG A 313 5.94 -35.45 5.10
C ARG A 313 6.19 -36.89 4.66
N PRO A 314 7.40 -37.45 4.83
CA PRO A 314 7.70 -38.80 4.36
C PRO A 314 6.79 -39.82 5.05
N ALA A 315 5.98 -40.52 4.26
CA ALA A 315 5.10 -41.57 4.75
C ALA A 315 5.91 -42.85 4.99
N VAL A 316 6.19 -43.19 6.25
CA VAL A 316 7.07 -44.33 6.59
C VAL A 316 6.37 -45.67 6.34
N GLY A 317 6.40 -46.13 5.08
CA GLY A 317 5.83 -47.38 4.61
C GLY A 317 4.30 -47.40 4.57
N ASP A 318 3.66 -46.30 4.17
CA ASP A 318 2.20 -46.15 3.93
C ASP A 318 1.23 -46.51 5.08
N ARG A 319 1.75 -46.83 6.28
CA ARG A 319 0.95 -47.37 7.40
C ARG A 319 -0.17 -46.45 7.86
N ALA A 320 0.03 -45.13 7.75
CA ALA A 320 -1.01 -44.14 8.05
C ALA A 320 -2.17 -44.21 7.03
N ARG A 321 -1.84 -44.32 5.73
CA ARG A 321 -2.81 -44.48 4.64
C ARG A 321 -3.59 -45.79 4.80
N GLN A 322 -2.89 -46.90 5.04
CA GLN A 322 -3.51 -48.21 5.32
C GLN A 322 -4.46 -48.14 6.53
N SER A 323 -4.03 -47.52 7.63
CA SER A 323 -4.87 -47.38 8.83
C SER A 323 -6.13 -46.54 8.57
N ILE A 324 -6.03 -45.47 7.76
CA ILE A 324 -7.19 -44.67 7.33
C ILE A 324 -8.14 -45.52 6.47
N THR A 325 -7.63 -46.29 5.52
CA THR A 325 -8.45 -47.21 4.71
C THR A 325 -9.15 -48.27 5.58
N THR A 326 -8.45 -48.84 6.58
CA THR A 326 -9.07 -49.76 7.53
C THR A 326 -10.19 -49.09 8.33
N ILE A 327 -9.95 -47.90 8.89
CA ILE A 327 -10.98 -47.12 9.61
C ILE A 327 -12.21 -46.89 8.72
N PHE A 328 -11.99 -46.41 7.49
CA PHE A 328 -13.05 -46.10 6.54
C PHE A 328 -13.89 -47.34 6.18
N ASN A 329 -13.25 -48.46 5.90
CA ASN A 329 -13.93 -49.72 5.59
C ASN A 329 -14.67 -50.28 6.83
N THR A 330 -14.11 -50.16 8.04
CA THR A 330 -14.78 -50.57 9.27
C THR A 330 -16.01 -49.69 9.55
N MET A 331 -15.93 -48.37 9.32
CA MET A 331 -17.07 -47.46 9.48
C MET A 331 -18.24 -47.77 8.54
N GLN A 332 -17.96 -48.25 7.32
CA GLN A 332 -19.01 -48.69 6.39
C GLN A 332 -19.62 -50.05 6.80
N ALA A 333 -18.82 -50.96 7.37
CA ALA A 333 -19.28 -52.29 7.76
C ALA A 333 -20.02 -52.33 9.11
N SER A 334 -19.69 -51.44 10.05
CA SER A 334 -20.45 -51.26 11.30
C SER A 334 -20.18 -49.90 11.94
N PRO A 335 -21.21 -49.13 12.34
CA PRO A 335 -21.04 -47.79 12.91
C PRO A 335 -20.47 -47.77 14.35
N GLY A 336 -20.18 -48.94 14.94
CA GLY A 336 -19.48 -49.07 16.23
C GLY A 336 -17.95 -49.04 16.05
N LEU A 337 -17.35 -47.86 16.04
CA LEU A 337 -15.92 -47.66 15.82
C LEU A 337 -15.05 -48.24 16.94
N SER A 338 -14.25 -49.27 16.63
CA SER A 338 -13.20 -49.77 17.52
C SER A 338 -12.07 -48.75 17.71
N GLY A 339 -11.84 -48.33 18.95
CA GLY A 339 -10.77 -47.39 19.32
C GLY A 339 -9.35 -47.89 19.00
N GLU A 340 -9.19 -49.19 18.73
CA GLU A 340 -7.93 -49.82 18.34
C GLU A 340 -7.42 -49.30 16.98
N ALA A 341 -8.32 -49.06 16.02
CA ALA A 341 -7.95 -48.56 14.69
C ALA A 341 -7.41 -47.11 14.78
N PHE A 342 -8.02 -46.26 15.60
CA PHE A 342 -7.52 -44.91 15.91
C PHE A 342 -6.25 -44.92 16.76
N ALA A 343 -6.00 -45.96 17.58
CA ALA A 343 -4.72 -46.13 18.25
C ALA A 343 -3.60 -46.44 17.25
N LYS A 344 -3.84 -47.36 16.29
CA LYS A 344 -2.92 -47.70 15.20
C LYS A 344 -2.58 -46.50 14.32
N LEU A 345 -3.57 -45.69 13.93
CA LEU A 345 -3.33 -44.46 13.16
C LEU A 345 -2.50 -43.42 13.94
N ARG A 346 -2.77 -43.22 15.25
CA ARG A 346 -1.98 -42.31 16.09
C ARG A 346 -0.53 -42.76 16.22
N ALA A 347 -0.29 -44.06 16.42
CA ALA A 347 1.07 -44.62 16.47
C ALA A 347 1.83 -44.47 15.14
N ALA A 348 1.17 -44.67 14.00
CA ALA A 348 1.76 -44.41 12.68
C ALA A 348 2.12 -42.92 12.49
N ASN A 349 1.25 -42.01 12.93
CA ASN A 349 1.49 -40.57 12.81
C ASN A 349 2.63 -40.08 13.73
N SER A 350 2.82 -40.68 14.92
CA SER A 350 3.97 -40.39 15.80
C SER A 350 5.28 -40.74 15.10
N ARG A 351 5.39 -41.94 14.54
CA ARG A 351 6.60 -42.40 13.83
C ARG A 351 6.93 -41.59 12.58
N ASN A 352 5.92 -41.17 11.80
CA ASN A 352 6.12 -40.24 10.69
C ASN A 352 6.60 -38.85 11.18
N SER A 353 6.23 -38.45 12.40
CA SER A 353 6.71 -37.20 13.03
C SER A 353 8.17 -37.34 13.48
N GLU A 354 8.52 -38.46 14.10
CA GLU A 354 9.87 -38.76 14.58
C GLU A 354 10.88 -38.88 13.42
N ALA A 355 10.53 -39.58 12.35
CA ALA A 355 11.37 -39.69 11.15
C ALA A 355 11.61 -38.33 10.47
N PHE A 356 10.58 -37.47 10.43
CA PHE A 356 10.68 -36.11 9.88
C PHE A 356 11.60 -35.20 10.71
N GLU A 357 11.56 -35.30 12.05
CA GLU A 357 12.47 -34.55 12.91
C GLU A 357 13.90 -35.13 12.94
N SER A 358 14.09 -36.42 12.61
CA SER A 358 15.43 -36.99 12.37
C SER A 358 16.04 -36.45 11.08
N ALA A 359 15.30 -36.45 9.98
CA ALA A 359 15.77 -35.91 8.69
C ALA A 359 16.20 -34.43 8.79
N LYS A 360 15.50 -33.63 9.61
CA LYS A 360 15.92 -32.25 9.94
C LYS A 360 17.24 -32.15 10.70
N LYS A 361 17.57 -33.13 11.55
CA LYS A 361 18.84 -33.15 12.30
C LYS A 361 20.01 -33.55 11.41
N ASP A 362 19.80 -34.48 10.49
CA ASP A 362 20.85 -34.95 9.58
C ASP A 362 21.27 -33.86 8.58
N GLN A 363 20.35 -32.94 8.22
CA GLN A 363 20.67 -31.72 7.47
C GLN A 363 21.38 -30.63 8.30
N ALA A 364 21.38 -30.69 9.63
CA ALA A 364 21.88 -29.63 10.50
C ALA A 364 23.37 -29.74 10.87
N LEU A 365 24.08 -30.77 10.37
CA LEU A 365 25.49 -31.02 10.74
C LEU A 365 26.53 -30.33 9.84
N LEU A 366 26.09 -29.56 8.83
CA LEU A 366 26.96 -28.76 7.96
C LEU A 366 26.56 -27.28 8.02
N ILE A 367 27.35 -26.48 8.74
CA ILE A 367 28.10 -25.31 8.25
C ILE A 367 28.60 -24.50 9.46
N THR A 368 29.92 -24.32 9.50
CA THR A 368 30.62 -23.34 10.33
C THR A 368 31.32 -22.35 9.40
N VAL A 369 31.47 -21.10 9.82
CA VAL A 369 32.25 -20.02 9.17
C VAL A 369 31.62 -19.37 7.92
N ALA A 370 31.23 -18.10 8.07
CA ALA A 370 31.65 -16.98 7.21
C ALA A 370 31.14 -15.63 7.77
N ILE A 371 31.96 -14.96 8.60
CA ILE A 371 31.87 -13.50 8.78
C ILE A 371 33.24 -12.94 8.40
N GLU A 372 33.44 -12.76 7.10
CA GLU A 372 34.50 -11.94 6.52
C GLU A 372 34.08 -11.57 5.08
N PHE A 373 34.41 -10.35 4.67
CA PHE A 373 34.08 -9.72 3.36
C PHE A 373 32.60 -9.35 3.10
N GLY A 374 32.24 -8.12 3.49
CA GLY A 374 31.04 -7.42 3.00
C GLY A 374 30.50 -6.38 3.96
N THR A 375 30.51 -5.09 3.59
CA THR A 375 29.87 -3.98 4.35
C THR A 375 28.34 -3.95 4.20
N VAL A 376 27.78 -4.93 3.51
CA VAL A 376 26.39 -5.02 3.07
C VAL A 376 25.82 -6.35 3.56
N ALA A 377 24.65 -6.31 4.20
CA ALA A 377 23.96 -7.50 4.68
C ALA A 377 23.49 -8.39 3.50
N PRO A 378 23.16 -9.68 3.73
CA PRO A 378 22.58 -10.55 2.70
C PRO A 378 21.28 -10.02 2.04
N THR A 379 20.66 -8.99 2.61
CA THR A 379 19.48 -8.26 2.12
C THR A 379 19.80 -7.02 1.28
N GLY A 380 21.06 -6.61 1.16
CA GLY A 380 21.45 -5.33 0.55
C GLY A 380 21.52 -4.15 1.53
N ASP A 381 21.13 -4.34 2.79
CA ASP A 381 21.11 -3.28 3.81
C ASP A 381 22.52 -2.96 4.37
N THR A 382 22.76 -1.71 4.77
CA THR A 382 24.00 -1.31 5.48
C THR A 382 24.04 -1.87 6.90
N ILE A 383 25.14 -2.51 7.30
CA ILE A 383 25.33 -3.08 8.64
C ILE A 383 25.78 -1.98 9.62
N ILE A 384 24.92 -1.61 10.57
CA ILE A 384 25.22 -0.58 11.60
C ILE A 384 26.00 -1.17 12.80
N CYS A 385 25.65 -2.40 13.20
CA CYS A 385 26.28 -3.13 14.29
C CYS A 385 26.21 -4.65 14.03
N ALA A 386 27.09 -5.42 14.67
CA ALA A 386 27.02 -6.88 14.71
C ALA A 386 26.96 -7.35 16.16
N LEU A 387 26.08 -8.32 16.46
CA LEU A 387 25.97 -8.93 17.77
C LEU A 387 26.70 -10.28 17.79
N PRO A 388 27.44 -10.63 18.86
CA PRO A 388 28.07 -11.93 18.96
C PRO A 388 27.01 -13.02 19.09
N LEU A 389 27.15 -14.13 18.36
CA LEU A 389 26.23 -15.29 18.44
C LEU A 389 26.51 -16.16 19.69
N VAL A 390 26.52 -15.50 20.86
CA VAL A 390 26.84 -16.05 22.19
C VAL A 390 25.71 -15.66 23.12
N SER A 391 25.25 -16.54 24.00
CA SER A 391 24.10 -16.27 24.87
C SER A 391 24.23 -14.93 25.60
N TYR A 392 23.18 -14.10 25.55
CA TYR A 392 23.10 -12.80 26.21
C TYR A 392 23.42 -12.91 27.71
N SER A 393 22.99 -14.01 28.34
CA SER A 393 23.30 -14.30 29.75
C SER A 393 24.80 -14.43 30.07
N LYS A 394 25.63 -14.75 29.06
CA LYS A 394 27.09 -14.93 29.18
C LYS A 394 27.90 -13.74 28.68
N ASN A 395 27.30 -12.85 27.89
CA ASN A 395 28.00 -11.73 27.25
C ASN A 395 27.13 -10.47 27.17
N LYS A 396 26.46 -10.14 28.28
CA LYS A 396 25.52 -9.01 28.39
C LYS A 396 26.19 -7.71 27.94
N ASP A 397 27.37 -7.41 28.46
CA ASP A 397 27.98 -6.09 28.29
C ASP A 397 28.38 -5.80 26.84
N ALA A 398 28.83 -6.82 26.08
CA ALA A 398 29.10 -6.67 24.65
C ALA A 398 27.80 -6.47 23.84
N TYR A 399 26.71 -7.14 24.22
CA TYR A 399 25.40 -6.90 23.61
C TYR A 399 24.94 -5.45 23.86
N ILE A 400 24.98 -5.00 25.12
CA ILE A 400 24.59 -3.64 25.49
C ILE A 400 25.46 -2.60 24.76
N ALA A 401 26.79 -2.73 24.76
CA ALA A 401 27.67 -1.78 24.07
C ALA A 401 27.40 -1.68 22.55
N GLN A 402 27.09 -2.79 21.88
CA GLN A 402 26.75 -2.78 20.45
C GLN A 402 25.36 -2.20 20.19
N LEU A 403 24.38 -2.50 21.05
CA LEU A 403 23.02 -1.98 20.92
C LEU A 403 22.93 -0.49 21.29
N ASP A 404 23.63 -0.03 22.31
CA ASP A 404 23.70 1.38 22.69
C ASP A 404 24.35 2.20 21.54
N LYS A 405 25.38 1.66 20.86
CA LYS A 405 25.89 2.24 19.61
C LYS A 405 24.84 2.27 18.50
N ALA A 406 24.10 1.18 18.28
CA ALA A 406 23.10 1.07 17.22
C ALA A 406 21.88 1.99 17.44
N PHE A 407 21.46 2.15 18.69
CA PHE A 407 20.38 3.05 19.10
C PHE A 407 20.86 4.46 19.47
N GLN A 408 22.14 4.79 19.26
CA GLN A 408 22.72 6.11 19.54
C GLN A 408 22.52 6.57 21.00
N ASN A 409 22.60 5.65 21.96
CA ASN A 409 22.38 5.87 23.40
C ASN A 409 20.99 6.48 23.73
N ARG A 410 19.97 6.23 22.90
CA ARG A 410 18.60 6.75 23.10
C ARG A 410 17.79 6.06 24.21
N PHE A 411 18.29 4.96 24.75
CA PHE A 411 17.64 4.17 25.80
C PHE A 411 18.61 3.96 26.95
N GLU A 412 18.08 3.76 28.15
CA GLU A 412 18.90 3.36 29.30
C GLU A 412 19.42 1.93 29.06
N SER A 413 20.70 1.66 29.35
CA SER A 413 21.38 0.38 29.09
C SER A 413 20.70 -0.86 29.69
N ASN A 414 19.78 -0.67 30.64
CA ASN A 414 18.91 -1.71 31.20
C ASN A 414 17.76 -2.11 30.26
N ASP A 415 17.17 -1.14 29.57
CA ASP A 415 16.03 -1.31 28.67
C ASP A 415 16.46 -1.53 27.22
N THR A 416 17.67 -1.14 26.83
CA THR A 416 18.22 -1.34 25.48
C THR A 416 18.01 -2.78 24.96
N ALA A 417 18.23 -3.80 25.80
CA ALA A 417 18.02 -5.19 25.42
C ALA A 417 16.53 -5.57 25.26
N LEU A 418 15.64 -4.97 26.06
CA LEU A 418 14.19 -5.17 25.97
C LEU A 418 13.61 -4.53 24.70
N VAL A 419 14.06 -3.31 24.38
CA VAL A 419 13.75 -2.62 23.11
C VAL A 419 14.27 -3.44 21.93
N PHE A 420 15.49 -3.97 22.01
CA PHE A 420 16.02 -4.84 20.96
C PHE A 420 15.20 -6.12 20.77
N VAL A 421 14.70 -6.75 21.84
CA VAL A 421 13.77 -7.89 21.73
C VAL A 421 12.50 -7.47 20.96
N ALA A 422 11.90 -6.31 21.27
CA ALA A 422 10.72 -5.83 20.54
C ALA A 422 11.02 -5.56 19.05
N VAL A 423 12.17 -4.94 18.73
CA VAL A 423 12.65 -4.77 17.36
C VAL A 423 12.84 -6.12 16.68
N LEU A 424 13.42 -7.12 17.35
CA LEU A 424 13.70 -8.43 16.79
C LEU A 424 12.42 -9.24 16.51
N PHE A 425 11.38 -9.12 17.34
CA PHE A 425 10.08 -9.78 17.13
C PHE A 425 9.14 -9.06 16.14
N THR A 426 9.42 -7.79 15.81
CA THR A 426 8.73 -7.04 14.74
C THR A 426 9.44 -7.17 13.39
N THR A 427 10.77 -7.05 13.34
CA THR A 427 11.55 -6.93 12.08
C THR A 427 12.00 -8.25 11.45
N ALA A 428 12.45 -9.24 12.24
CA ALA A 428 13.01 -10.50 11.72
C ALA A 428 11.93 -11.50 11.21
N SER A 429 10.83 -10.97 10.69
CA SER A 429 9.75 -11.68 9.99
C SER A 429 9.63 -11.23 8.52
N ARG A 430 10.61 -10.46 8.01
CA ARG A 430 10.68 -10.00 6.61
C ARG A 430 11.08 -11.17 5.69
N LYS A 431 10.17 -11.57 4.78
CA LYS A 431 10.35 -12.70 3.85
C LYS A 431 11.56 -12.58 2.89
N SER A 432 12.02 -11.36 2.58
CA SER A 432 13.19 -11.12 1.71
C SER A 432 14.46 -11.90 2.13
N ILE A 433 14.58 -12.27 3.41
CA ILE A 433 15.70 -13.04 3.95
C ILE A 433 15.67 -14.54 3.55
N SER A 434 14.54 -15.16 3.18
CA SER A 434 14.51 -16.63 2.99
C SER A 434 15.08 -17.14 1.66
N ASN A 435 15.13 -16.30 0.62
CA ASN A 435 15.35 -16.75 -0.75
C ASN A 435 16.83 -16.89 -1.13
N ASN A 436 17.74 -16.53 -0.22
CA ASN A 436 19.19 -16.66 -0.37
C ASN A 436 19.71 -17.65 0.69
N PRO A 437 20.61 -18.62 0.38
CA PRO A 437 21.19 -19.52 1.38
C PRO A 437 21.83 -18.79 2.58
N ASN A 438 22.50 -17.66 2.36
CA ASN A 438 23.06 -16.83 3.44
C ASN A 438 21.96 -16.22 4.32
N GLY A 439 20.81 -15.93 3.70
CA GLY A 439 19.63 -15.44 4.40
C GLY A 439 18.92 -16.54 5.21
N GLN A 440 18.93 -17.79 4.78
CA GLN A 440 18.45 -18.91 5.62
C GLN A 440 19.29 -19.08 6.90
N GLN A 441 20.63 -18.92 6.79
CA GLN A 441 21.52 -18.91 7.94
C GLN A 441 21.23 -17.72 8.88
N LEU A 442 21.07 -16.52 8.32
CA LEU A 442 20.66 -15.33 9.07
C LEU A 442 19.31 -15.55 9.79
N LEU A 443 18.33 -16.14 9.13
CA LEU A 443 17.03 -16.48 9.74
C LEU A 443 17.18 -17.51 10.88
N GLY A 444 18.10 -18.47 10.76
CA GLY A 444 18.49 -19.39 11.82
C GLY A 444 19.08 -18.66 13.03
N ALA A 445 20.05 -17.77 12.80
CA ALA A 445 20.67 -16.93 13.83
C ALA A 445 19.65 -16.01 14.53
N LEU A 446 18.75 -15.37 13.77
CA LEU A 446 17.68 -14.52 14.29
C LEU A 446 16.67 -15.32 15.12
N LYS A 447 16.29 -16.55 14.70
CA LYS A 447 15.44 -17.46 15.49
C LYS A 447 16.12 -17.90 16.78
N TRP A 448 17.43 -18.16 16.75
CA TRP A 448 18.21 -18.48 17.94
C TRP A 448 18.28 -17.29 18.91
N ALA A 449 18.63 -16.09 18.42
CA ALA A 449 18.74 -14.87 19.21
C ALA A 449 17.40 -14.46 19.85
N ARG A 450 16.29 -14.60 19.11
CA ARG A 450 14.92 -14.42 19.64
C ARG A 450 14.67 -15.28 20.87
N ARG A 451 15.04 -16.57 20.81
CA ARG A 451 14.83 -17.53 21.91
C ARG A 451 15.73 -17.21 23.11
N ASP A 452 17.01 -16.96 22.86
CA ASP A 452 17.99 -16.69 23.92
C ASP A 452 17.68 -15.39 24.67
N LEU A 453 17.42 -14.29 23.95
CA LEU A 453 17.09 -13.00 24.55
C LEU A 453 15.75 -13.06 25.30
N ALA A 454 14.71 -13.68 24.74
CA ALA A 454 13.41 -13.82 25.41
C ALA A 454 13.49 -14.60 26.74
N GLN A 455 14.50 -15.45 26.92
CA GLN A 455 14.74 -16.24 28.15
C GLN A 455 15.74 -15.59 29.12
N SER A 456 16.52 -14.63 28.65
CA SER A 456 17.67 -14.07 29.38
C SER A 456 17.52 -12.59 29.74
N VAL A 457 16.73 -11.82 28.98
CA VAL A 457 16.45 -10.41 29.28
C VAL A 457 15.51 -10.32 30.48
N THR A 458 15.82 -9.40 31.40
CA THR A 458 14.96 -9.06 32.54
C THR A 458 14.20 -7.77 32.27
N CYS A 459 12.99 -7.67 32.80
CA CYS A 459 12.21 -6.44 32.79
C CYS A 459 11.73 -6.10 34.20
N VAL A 460 11.38 -4.84 34.42
CA VAL A 460 10.78 -4.36 35.67
C VAL A 460 9.38 -4.98 35.82
N THR A 461 9.04 -5.49 37.01
CA THR A 461 7.70 -6.06 37.25
C THR A 461 6.66 -5.02 37.68
N THR A 462 7.07 -3.79 37.93
CA THR A 462 6.24 -2.66 38.34
C THR A 462 6.32 -1.54 37.30
N LEU A 463 5.16 -0.96 36.93
CA LEU A 463 5.09 0.07 35.87
C LEU A 463 5.72 1.43 36.26
N SER A 464 6.00 1.65 37.54
CA SER A 464 6.87 2.73 38.02
C SER A 464 7.26 2.50 39.48
N PRO A 465 8.50 2.83 39.92
CA PRO A 465 8.83 2.96 41.33
C PRO A 465 7.94 3.97 42.07
N ALA A 466 7.45 5.01 41.39
CA ALA A 466 6.58 6.04 41.97
C ALA A 466 5.16 5.53 42.31
N LEU A 467 4.77 4.35 41.81
CA LEU A 467 3.52 3.67 42.15
C LEU A 467 3.71 2.58 43.22
N ALA A 468 4.95 2.25 43.58
CA ALA A 468 5.23 1.38 44.71
C ALA A 468 5.14 2.20 46.00
N THR A 469 4.05 2.03 46.75
CA THR A 469 3.70 2.86 47.92
C THR A 469 4.66 2.75 49.12
N ASP A 470 5.74 1.96 49.03
CA ASP A 470 6.53 1.57 50.20
C ASP A 470 8.01 1.27 49.85
N GLY A 471 8.72 2.27 49.30
CA GLY A 471 10.19 2.30 49.17
C GLY A 471 10.84 1.11 48.43
N CYS A 472 10.06 0.39 47.62
CA CYS A 472 10.41 -0.96 47.22
C CYS A 472 11.51 -0.96 46.15
N VAL A 473 12.57 -1.74 46.40
CA VAL A 473 13.68 -1.96 45.45
C VAL A 473 13.12 -2.45 44.12
N GLU A 474 13.65 -1.94 43.01
CA GLU A 474 13.21 -2.27 41.65
C GLU A 474 13.30 -3.79 41.38
N VAL A 475 12.19 -4.49 41.56
CA VAL A 475 12.12 -5.94 41.32
C VAL A 475 12.14 -6.18 39.81
N ARG A 476 13.25 -6.74 39.34
CA ARG A 476 13.38 -7.23 37.97
C ARG A 476 13.23 -8.74 37.94
N SER A 477 12.44 -9.22 36.98
CA SER A 477 12.27 -10.65 36.72
C SER A 477 12.50 -10.94 35.24
N LYS A 478 12.65 -12.21 34.86
CA LYS A 478 12.84 -12.60 33.46
C LYS A 478 11.60 -12.22 32.65
N LEU A 479 11.81 -11.63 31.47
CA LEU A 479 10.72 -11.20 30.59
C LEU A 479 9.70 -12.32 30.32
N CYS A 480 10.19 -13.54 30.08
CA CYS A 480 9.34 -14.71 29.86
C CYS A 480 8.44 -15.07 31.06
N ASP A 481 8.92 -14.89 32.28
CA ASP A 481 8.18 -15.23 33.49
C ASP A 481 7.26 -14.07 33.90
N SER A 482 7.68 -12.81 33.74
CA SER A 482 6.82 -11.61 33.83
C SER A 482 5.60 -11.68 32.90
N LEU A 483 5.81 -11.93 31.60
CA LEU A 483 4.71 -12.02 30.62
C LEU A 483 3.77 -13.19 30.93
N MET A 484 4.32 -14.34 31.33
CA MET A 484 3.53 -15.50 31.72
C MET A 484 2.74 -15.30 33.01
N GLN A 485 3.24 -14.48 33.94
CA GLN A 485 2.54 -14.15 35.18
C GLN A 485 1.43 -13.13 34.91
N ALA A 486 1.75 -12.01 34.26
CA ALA A 486 0.77 -10.99 33.90
C ALA A 486 -0.38 -11.55 33.03
N SER A 487 -0.08 -12.46 32.08
CA SER A 487 -1.10 -13.15 31.28
C SER A 487 -1.99 -14.10 32.12
N LYS A 488 -1.48 -14.74 33.18
CA LYS A 488 -2.31 -15.55 34.08
C LYS A 488 -3.20 -14.68 34.97
N ASP A 489 -2.68 -13.58 35.47
CA ASP A 489 -3.40 -12.70 36.41
C ASP A 489 -4.49 -11.91 35.66
N ALA A 490 -4.21 -11.50 34.41
CA ALA A 490 -5.22 -10.99 33.47
C ALA A 490 -6.30 -12.03 33.11
N LEU A 491 -6.01 -13.33 33.15
CA LEU A 491 -7.00 -14.40 32.96
C LEU A 491 -7.77 -14.77 34.24
N ARG A 492 -7.32 -14.30 35.41
CA ARG A 492 -8.00 -14.45 36.71
C ARG A 492 -8.91 -13.27 37.06
N SER A 493 -8.88 -12.22 36.23
CA SER A 493 -9.57 -10.93 36.42
C SER A 493 -8.95 -10.03 37.50
N ASP A 494 -7.74 -10.32 37.97
CA ASP A 494 -7.08 -9.55 39.05
C ASP A 494 -6.50 -8.21 38.55
N THR A 495 -6.14 -8.11 37.25
CA THR A 495 -5.56 -6.89 36.66
C THR A 495 -6.01 -6.66 35.21
N GLY A 496 -6.74 -5.56 34.95
CA GLY A 496 -7.15 -5.16 33.60
C GLY A 496 -6.04 -4.56 32.72
N CYS A 497 -4.94 -4.10 33.33
CA CYS A 497 -3.87 -3.35 32.65
C CYS A 497 -3.18 -4.12 31.52
N TYR A 498 -3.16 -5.46 31.57
CA TYR A 498 -2.59 -6.29 30.51
C TYR A 498 -3.37 -6.17 29.18
N TYR A 499 -4.70 -6.00 29.24
CA TYR A 499 -5.54 -5.83 28.05
C TYR A 499 -5.62 -4.37 27.57
N GLN A 500 -5.35 -3.42 28.47
CA GLN A 500 -5.23 -1.99 28.13
C GLN A 500 -3.94 -1.66 27.34
N TYR A 501 -3.00 -2.60 27.22
CA TYR A 501 -1.78 -2.38 26.45
C TYR A 501 -2.08 -2.18 24.94
N PRO A 502 -1.42 -1.24 24.25
CA PRO A 502 -1.56 -1.04 22.80
C PRO A 502 -1.43 -2.32 21.99
N ILE A 503 -2.23 -2.43 20.92
CA ILE A 503 -2.42 -3.70 20.20
C ILE A 503 -1.12 -4.19 19.54
N GLU A 504 -0.28 -3.27 19.07
CA GLU A 504 1.03 -3.52 18.47
C GLU A 504 1.97 -4.21 19.46
N GLY A 505 2.06 -3.66 20.68
CA GLY A 505 2.87 -4.23 21.76
C GLY A 505 2.30 -5.54 22.29
N PHE A 506 0.96 -5.67 22.34
CA PHE A 506 0.31 -6.93 22.69
C PHE A 506 0.65 -8.05 21.69
N VAL A 507 0.70 -7.75 20.39
CA VAL A 507 1.15 -8.70 19.36
C VAL A 507 2.61 -9.12 19.58
N VAL A 508 3.49 -8.17 19.95
CA VAL A 508 4.90 -8.48 20.30
C VAL A 508 4.99 -9.39 21.52
N MET A 509 4.31 -9.06 22.62
CA MET A 509 4.24 -9.90 23.84
C MET A 509 3.71 -11.32 23.52
N THR A 510 2.67 -11.40 22.68
CA THR A 510 2.10 -12.68 22.23
C THR A 510 3.11 -13.50 21.42
N ARG A 511 3.85 -12.89 20.48
CA ARG A 511 4.89 -13.57 19.70
C ARG A 511 6.07 -14.03 20.56
N ILE A 512 6.45 -13.25 21.57
CA ILE A 512 7.48 -13.65 22.55
C ILE A 512 7.01 -14.91 23.30
N MET A 513 5.77 -14.93 23.80
CA MET A 513 5.20 -16.12 24.44
C MET A 513 5.06 -17.30 23.48
N ASP A 514 4.70 -17.07 22.22
CA ASP A 514 4.58 -18.13 21.19
C ASP A 514 5.93 -18.81 20.92
N GLY A 515 7.01 -18.02 20.82
CA GLY A 515 8.38 -18.54 20.72
C GLY A 515 8.84 -19.40 21.91
N LEU A 516 8.15 -19.32 23.06
CA LEU A 516 8.40 -20.14 24.25
C LEU A 516 7.58 -21.44 24.28
N GLN A 517 6.62 -21.66 23.37
CA GLN A 517 5.80 -22.89 23.35
C GLN A 517 6.64 -24.17 23.24
N GLN A 518 7.80 -24.09 22.56
CA GLN A 518 8.75 -25.20 22.42
C GLN A 518 9.31 -25.69 23.76
N THR A 519 9.33 -24.86 24.81
CA THR A 519 9.87 -25.21 26.14
C THR A 519 8.79 -25.43 27.20
N LYS A 520 7.59 -24.86 27.03
CA LYS A 520 6.49 -24.91 28.00
C LYS A 520 5.13 -25.12 27.30
N PRO A 521 4.70 -26.36 26.94
CA PRO A 521 3.49 -26.60 26.14
C PRO A 521 2.19 -26.00 26.70
N GLN A 522 2.07 -25.90 28.03
CA GLN A 522 0.96 -25.27 28.75
C GLN A 522 0.74 -23.79 28.37
N VAL A 523 1.78 -23.10 27.90
CA VAL A 523 1.73 -21.70 27.43
C VAL A 523 0.77 -21.53 26.26
N ARG A 524 0.62 -22.54 25.40
CA ARG A 524 -0.25 -22.47 24.21
C ARG A 524 -1.73 -22.23 24.55
N LEU A 525 -2.22 -22.80 25.66
CA LEU A 525 -3.60 -22.58 26.10
C LEU A 525 -3.77 -21.18 26.71
N THR A 526 -2.79 -20.73 27.50
CA THR A 526 -2.73 -19.38 28.07
C THR A 526 -2.72 -18.32 26.97
N ILE A 527 -1.87 -18.45 25.94
CA ILE A 527 -1.85 -17.55 24.77
C ILE A 527 -3.23 -17.49 24.12
N LYS A 528 -3.82 -18.64 23.75
CA LYS A 528 -5.11 -18.67 23.06
C LYS A 528 -6.22 -17.93 23.84
N LYS A 529 -6.31 -18.17 25.15
CA LYS A 529 -7.28 -17.48 26.02
C LYS A 529 -7.00 -15.98 26.09
N THR A 530 -5.74 -15.59 26.25
CA THR A 530 -5.33 -14.19 26.42
C THR A 530 -5.52 -13.37 25.14
N VAL A 531 -5.19 -13.95 23.97
CA VAL A 531 -5.44 -13.34 22.65
C VAL A 531 -6.94 -13.16 22.42
N PHE A 532 -7.75 -14.18 22.73
CA PHE A 532 -9.21 -14.08 22.63
C PHE A 532 -9.78 -12.98 23.55
N GLN A 533 -9.31 -12.89 24.80
CA GLN A 533 -9.72 -11.83 25.72
C GLN A 533 -9.29 -10.43 25.25
N ARG A 534 -8.06 -10.24 24.74
CA ARG A 534 -7.65 -8.95 24.16
C ARG A 534 -8.45 -8.58 22.92
N PHE A 535 -8.81 -9.56 22.09
CA PHE A 535 -9.65 -9.33 20.92
C PHE A 535 -11.05 -8.83 21.32
N LEU A 536 -11.69 -9.47 22.32
CA LEU A 536 -12.94 -8.97 22.89
C LEU A 536 -12.77 -7.56 23.48
N PHE A 537 -11.72 -7.34 24.28
CA PHE A 537 -11.41 -6.04 24.87
C PHE A 537 -11.23 -4.95 23.78
N HIS A 538 -10.57 -5.28 22.67
CA HIS A 538 -10.38 -4.36 21.55
C HIS A 538 -11.71 -4.01 20.86
N ILE A 539 -12.60 -4.98 20.66
CA ILE A 539 -13.94 -4.71 20.11
C ILE A 539 -14.72 -3.78 21.05
N THR A 540 -14.65 -4.01 22.36
CA THR A 540 -15.28 -3.16 23.38
C THR A 540 -14.68 -1.75 23.40
N GLU A 541 -13.36 -1.62 23.31
CA GLU A 541 -12.61 -0.37 23.17
C GLU A 541 -13.05 0.42 21.92
N GLN A 542 -13.07 -0.22 20.74
CA GLN A 542 -13.53 0.41 19.49
C GLN A 542 -15.01 0.80 19.54
N PHE A 543 -15.86 -0.03 20.14
CA PHE A 543 -17.28 0.26 20.36
C PHE A 543 -17.48 1.50 21.24
N HIS A 544 -16.75 1.63 22.35
CA HIS A 544 -16.85 2.80 23.21
C HIS A 544 -16.29 4.07 22.57
N ASN A 545 -15.22 3.95 21.76
CA ASN A 545 -14.70 5.08 20.99
C ASN A 545 -15.73 5.58 19.96
N HIS A 546 -16.33 4.68 19.16
CA HIS A 546 -17.40 5.06 18.22
C HIS A 546 -18.65 5.61 18.93
N LEU A 547 -19.01 5.03 20.09
CA LEU A 547 -20.11 5.53 20.91
C LEU A 547 -19.88 6.97 21.39
N ALA A 548 -18.62 7.35 21.62
CA ALA A 548 -18.24 8.69 22.04
C ALA A 548 -18.15 9.68 20.87
N THR A 549 -17.77 9.26 19.65
CA THR A 549 -17.67 10.13 18.47
C THR A 549 -18.97 10.23 17.68
N GLU A 550 -19.58 9.10 17.32
CA GLU A 550 -20.76 9.00 16.44
C GLU A 550 -22.09 8.88 17.22
N GLY A 551 -22.02 8.71 18.54
CA GLY A 551 -23.19 8.49 19.37
C GLY A 551 -23.83 7.10 19.25
N PRO A 552 -24.89 6.84 20.03
CA PRO A 552 -25.43 5.49 20.24
C PRO A 552 -26.13 4.89 19.02
N ILE A 553 -26.78 5.71 18.18
CA ILE A 553 -27.60 5.22 17.07
C ILE A 553 -26.71 4.69 15.94
N ILE A 554 -25.71 5.46 15.52
CA ILE A 554 -24.77 5.08 14.45
C ILE A 554 -23.93 3.87 14.89
N THR A 555 -23.42 3.89 16.12
CA THR A 555 -22.65 2.77 16.69
C THR A 555 -23.47 1.47 16.73
N HIS A 556 -24.75 1.52 17.13
CA HIS A 556 -25.62 0.35 17.13
C HIS A 556 -25.90 -0.17 15.71
N LEU A 557 -26.08 0.72 14.73
CA LEU A 557 -26.29 0.34 13.32
C LEU A 557 -25.06 -0.38 12.74
N LEU A 558 -23.85 0.15 12.95
CA LEU A 558 -22.59 -0.46 12.50
C LEU A 558 -22.38 -1.85 13.12
N MET A 559 -22.58 -1.99 14.44
CA MET A 559 -22.45 -3.30 15.11
C MET A 559 -23.51 -4.31 14.64
N SER A 560 -24.71 -3.83 14.27
CA SER A 560 -25.76 -4.67 13.69
C SER A 560 -25.40 -5.14 12.27
N GLN A 561 -24.76 -4.28 11.46
CA GLN A 561 -24.30 -4.67 10.13
C GLN A 561 -23.17 -5.71 10.19
N LEU A 562 -22.24 -5.59 11.14
CA LEU A 562 -21.17 -6.57 11.35
C LEU A 562 -21.71 -7.97 11.70
N THR A 563 -22.81 -8.07 12.46
CA THR A 563 -23.46 -9.36 12.72
C THR A 563 -24.20 -9.91 11.49
N ILE A 564 -24.86 -9.05 10.70
CA ILE A 564 -25.57 -9.46 9.47
C ILE A 564 -24.61 -9.97 8.38
N LEU A 565 -23.45 -9.32 8.19
CA LEU A 565 -22.43 -9.74 7.23
C LEU A 565 -21.80 -11.11 7.57
N GLY A 566 -21.86 -11.53 8.84
CA GLY A 566 -21.43 -12.86 9.28
C GLY A 566 -22.33 -13.99 8.78
N ASP A 567 -23.65 -13.77 8.72
CA ASP A 567 -24.61 -14.77 8.28
C ASP A 567 -24.70 -14.88 6.75
N MET A 568 -24.51 -13.78 6.01
CA MET A 568 -24.57 -13.79 4.54
C MET A 568 -23.46 -14.61 3.84
N LYS A 569 -22.42 -15.06 4.56
CA LYS A 569 -21.43 -16.04 4.05
C LYS A 569 -21.84 -17.50 4.24
N ARG A 570 -23.07 -17.79 4.69
CA ARG A 570 -23.62 -19.14 4.86
C ARG A 570 -24.84 -19.43 3.98
N ASP A 571 -24.74 -19.18 2.68
CA ASP A 571 -25.66 -19.81 1.72
C ASP A 571 -24.88 -20.52 0.61
N GLY A 572 -25.00 -21.86 0.62
CA GLY A 572 -24.13 -22.75 -0.16
C GLY A 572 -24.43 -24.25 -0.04
N SER A 573 -25.61 -24.64 0.45
CA SER A 573 -26.28 -25.91 0.10
C SER A 573 -27.60 -26.08 0.87
N PRO A 574 -28.67 -26.62 0.24
CA PRO A 574 -29.93 -26.87 0.93
C PRO A 574 -29.88 -28.18 1.74
N ARG A 575 -30.48 -28.19 2.93
CA ARG A 575 -30.89 -29.41 3.64
C ARG A 575 -32.37 -29.34 4.04
N PRO A 576 -33.06 -30.51 4.09
CA PRO A 576 -34.51 -30.55 4.06
C PRO A 576 -35.19 -30.21 5.38
N VAL A 577 -36.46 -29.84 5.26
CA VAL A 577 -37.38 -29.46 6.35
C VAL A 577 -37.64 -30.63 7.30
N ALA A 578 -37.50 -30.40 8.61
CA ALA A 578 -38.13 -31.17 9.67
C ALA A 578 -38.51 -30.26 10.86
N GLU A 579 -39.66 -30.52 11.45
CA GLU A 579 -40.51 -29.58 12.17
C GLU A 579 -40.04 -29.08 13.57
N LYS A 580 -40.29 -27.78 13.80
CA LYS A 580 -40.77 -27.13 15.03
C LYS A 580 -40.51 -27.82 16.39
N LYS A 581 -39.77 -27.11 17.28
CA LYS A 581 -40.40 -26.40 18.43
C LYS A 581 -39.48 -25.38 19.14
N THR A 582 -40.12 -24.35 19.70
CA THR A 582 -39.69 -23.41 20.75
C THR A 582 -38.48 -22.47 20.54
N SER A 583 -38.76 -21.35 19.87
CA SER A 583 -38.62 -19.99 20.42
C SER A 583 -37.25 -19.48 20.94
N PHE A 584 -36.60 -18.67 20.11
CA PHE A 584 -36.24 -17.29 20.50
C PHE A 584 -36.94 -16.31 19.56
N ARG A 585 -37.40 -15.16 20.08
CA ARG A 585 -38.23 -14.19 19.32
C ARG A 585 -37.37 -13.42 18.32
N THR A 586 -37.82 -13.31 17.08
CA THR A 586 -37.14 -12.54 16.03
C THR A 586 -37.27 -11.03 16.24
N LEU A 587 -36.19 -10.30 15.96
CA LEU A 587 -36.07 -8.84 16.15
C LEU A 587 -37.11 -8.04 15.33
N ALA A 588 -37.67 -8.62 14.27
CA ALA A 588 -38.76 -8.07 13.46
C ALA A 588 -40.03 -7.73 14.28
N GLY A 589 -40.23 -8.39 15.43
CA GLY A 589 -41.31 -8.02 16.37
C GLY A 589 -41.06 -6.72 17.13
N LEU A 590 -39.79 -6.31 17.30
CA LEU A 590 -39.43 -5.07 18.00
C LEU A 590 -39.61 -3.84 17.12
N THR A 591 -39.16 -3.92 15.85
CA THR A 591 -39.35 -2.84 14.87
C THR A 591 -40.83 -2.56 14.59
N LYS A 592 -41.69 -3.59 14.57
CA LYS A 592 -43.14 -3.38 14.39
C LYS A 592 -43.79 -2.61 15.55
N ASN A 593 -43.30 -2.80 16.78
CA ASN A 593 -43.79 -2.09 17.97
C ASN A 593 -43.26 -0.65 18.09
N LEU A 594 -42.07 -0.36 17.53
CA LEU A 594 -41.46 0.97 17.59
C LEU A 594 -41.96 1.96 16.53
N PHE A 595 -42.40 1.49 15.36
CA PHE A 595 -42.69 2.37 14.21
C PHE A 595 -44.16 2.44 13.75
N GLY A 596 -45.00 1.49 14.14
CA GLY A 596 -46.46 1.53 13.90
C GLY A 596 -46.91 1.30 12.44
N ASP A 597 -48.06 0.64 12.26
CA ASP A 597 -48.61 0.35 10.93
C ASP A 597 -49.20 1.61 10.25
N ARG A 598 -48.41 2.29 9.40
CA ARG A 598 -48.93 3.29 8.45
C ARG A 598 -49.72 2.60 7.33
N LYS A 599 -51.05 2.59 7.45
CA LYS A 599 -51.95 2.21 6.35
C LYS A 599 -51.88 3.21 5.20
N SER A 600 -52.04 2.70 3.98
CA SER A 600 -52.03 3.45 2.73
C SER A 600 -53.20 4.43 2.62
N LEU A 601 -52.94 5.60 2.03
CA LEU A 601 -53.95 6.55 1.61
C LEU A 601 -53.72 6.95 0.15
N THR A 602 -54.29 6.15 -0.75
CA THR A 602 -54.38 6.44 -2.18
C THR A 602 -55.48 7.46 -2.42
N ARG A 603 -55.15 8.65 -2.95
CA ARG A 603 -56.16 9.52 -3.59
C ARG A 603 -55.59 10.31 -4.77
N ARG A 604 -56.02 9.96 -5.98
CA ARG A 604 -55.84 10.79 -7.18
C ARG A 604 -56.64 12.09 -7.02
N GLN A 605 -56.04 13.24 -7.35
CA GLN A 605 -56.76 14.37 -7.94
C GLN A 605 -55.92 15.00 -9.06
N SER A 606 -56.62 15.51 -10.08
CA SER A 606 -56.09 16.03 -11.33
C SER A 606 -55.60 17.47 -11.23
N LEU A 607 -54.47 17.77 -11.85
CA LEU A 607 -54.02 19.14 -12.09
C LEU A 607 -54.92 19.85 -13.12
N LYS A 608 -55.35 21.08 -12.81
CA LYS A 608 -55.74 22.11 -13.77
C LYS A 608 -54.68 23.22 -13.74
N PRO A 609 -54.39 23.89 -14.87
CA PRO A 609 -53.45 25.01 -14.88
C PRO A 609 -54.08 26.26 -14.28
N LEU A 610 -53.28 27.09 -13.60
CA LEU A 610 -53.64 28.43 -13.16
C LEU A 610 -52.76 29.45 -13.87
N SER A 611 -53.42 30.46 -14.42
CA SER A 611 -52.84 31.61 -15.12
C SER A 611 -52.42 32.71 -14.16
N SER A 612 -51.31 33.39 -14.48
CA SER A 612 -50.99 34.80 -14.24
C SER A 612 -51.79 35.60 -13.20
N VAL A 613 -51.09 36.14 -12.19
CA VAL A 613 -51.47 37.40 -11.51
C VAL A 613 -50.20 38.24 -11.26
N ASN A 614 -50.29 39.54 -11.55
CA ASN A 614 -49.23 40.55 -11.31
C ASN A 614 -48.99 40.78 -9.81
N ILE A 615 -47.81 41.30 -9.47
CA ILE A 615 -47.61 42.12 -8.26
C ILE A 615 -46.83 43.37 -8.67
N ASP A 616 -47.52 44.52 -8.68
CA ASP A 616 -46.90 45.81 -8.35
C ASP A 616 -46.91 45.96 -6.82
N GLY A 617 -45.85 46.54 -6.24
CA GLY A 617 -45.69 46.73 -4.79
C GLY A 617 -44.25 46.98 -4.40
#